data_AF-A0A397UJP4-F1
#
_entry.id   AF-A0A397UJP4-F1
#
_cell.length_a   1.000
_cell.length_b   1.000
_cell.length_c   1.000
_cell.angle_alpha   90.00
_cell.angle_beta   90.00
_cell.angle_gamma   90.00
#
_symmetry.space_group_name_H-M   'P 1'
#
loop_
_entity.id
_entity.type
_entity.pdbx_description
1 polymer ?
#
loop_
_entity_poly.entity_id
_entity_poly.type
_entity_poly.pdbx_seq_one_letter_code
_entity_poly.pdbx_strand_id
1 'polypeptide(L)'
;MTSFKPVSVVLRNDYIQSTDDSIDKIFQDLLNACRSGDLERVESLVRNYSAPINKTDIWQCSPLYLACLCGHYKVVTFLLENGARCERDTFEGERFQLLLDYKFSKAVDESQPYFKFLTLLYDQPLNTFSDVVFKLSSYEEIHAHRCILYARSKYFANKFETTWRNHDFIEVLESQWHPTCFRGILRYLYTSEIVAITKDLETQMISLCQNFELDSLTERYTENKISKKEVQVLDKLESQELRKDFEKFFKNNLLSKKYMKDDDETSSNEPSSNEPSSNEPSSNNILNSRELQGLTQADICIQIEQEIFPCHKAFLTKRSEYFNVIITGPFAESQHMDTIYYENRLIPKITISDYCTPEIFALILEFIYTDKCDIPPNLSYQVLIEADKFLLDRLKSLASIVLTNQLEPIEDIYTLMRAALDLNVDRLEQWCSRWFAEHIEEVLEDQRFLELIQESAHSIYKREETDSLPIIDDIRFWLSKKYGVLDNLDKNGRVNEDEESFTWEIEYNRILERIDKVLEQLELDA
;
A
#
# COMPACT_ATOMS: atom_id res chain seq x y z
N MET A 1 53.59 22.46 -39.40
CA MET A 1 53.07 23.19 -40.58
C MET A 1 52.10 22.23 -41.25
N THR A 2 50.78 22.40 -41.24
CA THR A 2 50.00 23.56 -41.69
C THR A 2 48.56 23.50 -41.14
N SER A 3 48.21 24.57 -40.42
CA SER A 3 46.94 25.31 -40.40
C SER A 3 45.66 24.68 -40.99
N PHE A 4 44.65 24.58 -40.13
CA PHE A 4 43.23 24.43 -40.44
C PHE A 4 42.56 25.76 -40.84
N LYS A 5 41.43 25.60 -41.58
CA LYS A 5 40.33 26.51 -41.96
C LYS A 5 40.35 27.03 -43.42
N PRO A 6 39.18 27.35 -44.01
CA PRO A 6 37.95 26.55 -44.10
C PRO A 6 37.37 26.61 -45.54
N VAL A 7 36.55 25.64 -45.96
CA VAL A 7 35.73 25.81 -47.18
C VAL A 7 34.26 25.67 -46.81
N SER A 8 33.59 26.81 -46.90
CA SER A 8 32.15 27.02 -46.87
C SER A 8 31.45 26.15 -47.92
N VAL A 9 30.51 25.32 -47.48
CA VAL A 9 29.50 24.72 -48.35
C VAL A 9 28.16 25.38 -48.05
N VAL A 10 27.64 25.98 -49.11
CA VAL A 10 26.40 26.72 -49.23
C VAL A 10 25.21 25.87 -48.81
N LEU A 11 24.42 26.35 -47.84
CA LEU A 11 23.08 25.83 -47.57
C LEU A 11 22.19 26.16 -48.77
N ARG A 12 21.93 25.18 -49.64
CA ARG A 12 20.71 25.17 -50.44
C ARG A 12 19.60 24.63 -49.56
N ASN A 13 18.83 25.55 -48.98
CA ASN A 13 17.44 25.34 -48.65
C ASN A 13 16.74 24.84 -49.91
N ASP A 14 16.21 23.62 -49.86
CA ASP A 14 14.93 23.22 -50.45
C ASP A 14 14.63 21.78 -49.97
N TYR A 15 13.41 21.57 -49.46
CA TYR A 15 12.82 20.33 -48.93
C TYR A 15 12.96 20.00 -47.44
N ILE A 16 12.25 20.74 -46.56
CA ILE A 16 11.44 20.16 -45.46
C ILE A 16 10.28 21.12 -45.17
N GLN A 17 9.11 20.90 -45.78
CA GLN A 17 7.89 21.66 -45.44
C GLN A 17 6.61 20.80 -45.48
N SER A 18 6.74 19.46 -45.50
CA SER A 18 5.59 18.55 -45.67
C SER A 18 5.37 17.55 -44.53
N THR A 19 6.18 17.59 -43.45
CA THR A 19 6.06 16.66 -42.31
C THR A 19 5.29 17.26 -41.13
N ASP A 20 5.26 18.60 -41.00
CA ASP A 20 4.63 19.29 -39.88
C ASP A 20 3.09 19.26 -39.97
N ASP A 21 2.53 19.53 -41.15
CA ASP A 21 1.07 19.53 -41.38
C ASP A 21 0.40 18.17 -41.09
N SER A 22 1.14 17.06 -41.27
CA SER A 22 0.62 15.72 -41.00
C SER A 22 0.56 15.41 -39.52
N ILE A 23 1.55 15.86 -38.74
CA ILE A 23 1.62 15.61 -37.29
C ILE A 23 0.61 16.50 -36.56
N ASP A 24 0.45 17.75 -37.02
CA ASP A 24 -0.56 18.66 -36.47
C ASP A 24 -1.98 18.17 -36.75
N LYS A 25 -2.23 17.57 -37.92
CA LYS A 25 -3.52 16.94 -38.21
C LYS A 25 -3.80 15.73 -37.30
N ILE A 26 -2.82 14.86 -37.08
CA ILE A 26 -2.95 13.70 -36.18
C ILE A 26 -3.20 14.16 -34.73
N PHE A 27 -2.52 15.22 -34.30
CA PHE A 27 -2.72 15.80 -32.98
C PHE A 27 -4.12 16.41 -32.81
N GLN A 28 -4.60 17.17 -33.81
CA GLN A 28 -5.96 17.71 -33.79
C GLN A 28 -7.03 16.62 -33.81
N ASP A 29 -6.81 15.52 -34.54
CA ASP A 29 -7.70 14.36 -34.54
C ASP A 29 -7.74 13.66 -33.17
N LEU A 30 -6.59 13.60 -32.46
CA LEU A 30 -6.51 13.08 -31.10
C LEU A 30 -7.29 13.97 -30.12
N LEU A 31 -7.13 15.29 -30.17
CA LEU A 31 -7.87 16.23 -29.32
C LEU A 31 -9.39 16.11 -29.53
N ASN A 32 -9.83 16.00 -30.79
CA ASN A 32 -11.25 15.83 -31.12
C ASN A 32 -11.80 14.48 -30.60
N ALA A 33 -11.03 13.40 -30.70
CA ALA A 33 -11.42 12.09 -30.17
C ALA A 33 -11.47 12.08 -28.63
N CYS A 34 -10.54 12.76 -27.97
CA CYS A 34 -10.55 12.96 -26.51
C CYS A 34 -11.74 13.81 -26.06
N ARG A 35 -12.15 14.81 -26.85
CA ARG A 35 -13.33 15.66 -26.58
C ARG A 35 -14.66 14.91 -26.76
N SER A 36 -14.74 14.04 -27.76
CA SER A 36 -15.94 13.24 -28.04
C SER A 36 -16.06 11.98 -27.18
N GLY A 37 -14.95 11.51 -26.59
CA GLY A 37 -14.90 10.28 -25.79
C GLY A 37 -14.79 9.00 -26.61
N ASP A 38 -14.37 9.11 -27.87
CA ASP A 38 -14.24 7.99 -28.81
C ASP A 38 -12.96 7.18 -28.53
N LEU A 39 -13.07 6.23 -27.60
CA LEU A 39 -11.95 5.40 -27.15
C LEU A 39 -11.29 4.64 -28.31
N GLU A 40 -12.07 4.01 -29.18
CA GLU A 40 -11.52 3.21 -30.30
C GLU A 40 -10.65 4.06 -31.23
N ARG A 41 -11.06 5.32 -31.45
CA ARG A 41 -10.29 6.27 -32.24
C ARG A 41 -9.03 6.74 -31.52
N VAL A 42 -9.10 7.00 -30.20
CA VAL A 42 -7.92 7.34 -29.38
C VAL A 42 -6.90 6.19 -29.37
N GLU A 43 -7.36 4.95 -29.18
CA GLU A 43 -6.49 3.77 -29.19
C GLU A 43 -5.78 3.61 -30.53
N SER A 44 -6.51 3.77 -31.63
CA SER A 44 -5.95 3.68 -32.98
C SER A 44 -4.90 4.76 -33.23
N LEU A 45 -5.17 6.01 -32.85
CA LEU A 45 -4.25 7.15 -33.03
C LEU A 45 -2.98 7.00 -32.18
N VAL A 46 -3.11 6.50 -30.95
CA VAL A 46 -1.97 6.33 -30.03
C VAL A 46 -1.13 5.11 -30.40
N ARG A 47 -1.73 3.94 -30.63
CA ARG A 47 -0.98 2.69 -30.88
C ARG A 47 -0.47 2.57 -32.31
N ASN A 48 -1.25 2.99 -33.31
CA ASN A 48 -0.90 2.76 -34.72
C ASN A 48 -0.19 3.96 -35.36
N TYR A 49 -0.52 5.18 -34.94
CA TYR A 49 0.00 6.42 -35.56
C TYR A 49 0.97 7.20 -34.65
N SER A 50 1.29 6.68 -33.45
CA SER A 50 2.20 7.32 -32.49
C SER A 50 1.86 8.79 -32.23
N ALA A 51 0.57 9.08 -32.05
CA ALA A 51 0.12 10.45 -31.81
C ALA A 51 0.79 11.07 -30.57
N PRO A 52 1.14 12.36 -30.57
CA PRO A 52 1.85 12.99 -29.46
C PRO A 52 0.89 13.22 -28.27
N ILE A 53 0.93 12.30 -27.30
CA ILE A 53 0.05 12.24 -26.12
C ILE A 53 0.26 13.44 -25.18
N ASN A 54 1.48 13.97 -25.11
CA ASN A 54 1.88 15.03 -24.18
C ASN A 54 2.06 16.41 -24.86
N LYS A 55 1.66 16.55 -26.13
CA LYS A 55 1.68 17.85 -26.81
C LYS A 55 0.47 18.68 -26.35
N THR A 56 0.64 19.99 -26.22
CA THR A 56 -0.42 20.93 -25.89
C THR A 56 -0.84 21.75 -27.12
N ASP A 57 -2.08 22.22 -27.14
CA ASP A 57 -2.57 23.14 -28.17
C ASP A 57 -2.27 24.62 -27.83
N ILE A 58 -2.77 25.55 -28.64
CA ILE A 58 -2.58 27.00 -28.46
C ILE A 58 -3.21 27.56 -27.16
N TRP A 59 -4.09 26.80 -26.52
CA TRP A 59 -4.69 27.11 -25.22
C TRP A 59 -4.07 26.30 -24.09
N GLN A 60 -2.89 25.71 -24.34
CA GLN A 60 -2.18 24.82 -23.43
C GLN A 60 -2.98 23.58 -23.02
N CYS A 61 -4.00 23.19 -23.78
CA CYS A 61 -4.82 22.03 -23.48
C CYS A 61 -4.15 20.75 -23.98
N SER A 62 -3.88 19.81 -23.06
CA SER A 62 -3.42 18.46 -23.42
C SER A 62 -4.59 17.53 -23.84
N PRO A 63 -4.34 16.45 -24.59
CA PRO A 63 -5.33 15.41 -24.86
C PRO A 63 -5.95 14.82 -23.59
N LEU A 64 -5.12 14.67 -22.55
CA LEU A 64 -5.55 14.22 -21.23
C LEU A 64 -6.50 15.25 -20.59
N TYR A 65 -6.17 16.55 -20.66
CA TYR A 65 -7.03 17.62 -20.16
C TYR A 65 -8.42 17.63 -20.81
N LEU A 66 -8.50 17.48 -22.14
CA LEU A 66 -9.79 17.46 -22.84
C LEU A 66 -10.63 16.24 -22.45
N ALA A 67 -10.01 15.07 -22.31
CA ALA A 67 -10.71 13.86 -21.87
C ALA A 67 -11.24 14.01 -20.44
N CYS A 68 -10.47 14.65 -19.55
CA CYS A 68 -10.87 14.96 -18.17
C CYS A 68 -11.99 16.01 -18.12
N LEU A 69 -11.85 17.11 -18.87
CA LEU A 69 -12.83 18.20 -18.96
C LEU A 69 -14.21 17.70 -19.40
N CYS A 70 -14.23 16.76 -20.34
CA CYS A 70 -15.46 16.17 -20.85
C CYS A 70 -15.95 14.93 -20.06
N GLY A 71 -15.19 14.47 -19.04
CA GLY A 71 -15.58 13.37 -18.16
C GLY A 71 -15.44 11.96 -18.75
N HIS A 72 -14.62 11.78 -19.79
CA HIS A 72 -14.49 10.53 -20.53
C HIS A 72 -13.51 9.55 -19.89
N TYR A 73 -13.94 8.93 -18.79
CA TYR A 73 -13.12 8.09 -17.91
C TYR A 73 -12.28 7.03 -18.64
N LYS A 74 -12.85 6.27 -19.57
CA LYS A 74 -12.13 5.19 -20.27
C LYS A 74 -10.98 5.72 -21.13
N VAL A 75 -11.16 6.89 -21.72
CA VAL A 75 -10.12 7.58 -22.51
C VAL A 75 -9.01 8.08 -21.60
N VAL A 76 -9.36 8.63 -20.43
CA VAL A 76 -8.41 9.08 -19.41
C VAL A 76 -7.53 7.93 -18.91
N THR A 77 -8.13 6.79 -18.53
CA THR A 77 -7.38 5.61 -18.10
C THR A 77 -6.42 5.13 -19.18
N PHE A 78 -6.91 5.03 -20.42
CA PHE A 78 -6.09 4.60 -21.54
C PHE A 78 -4.90 5.53 -21.82
N LEU A 79 -5.10 6.86 -21.78
CA LEU A 79 -4.02 7.82 -22.00
C LEU A 79 -2.94 7.74 -20.90
N LEU A 80 -3.34 7.56 -19.64
CA LEU A 80 -2.41 7.39 -18.52
C LEU A 80 -1.60 6.09 -18.62
N GLU A 81 -2.25 4.98 -18.96
CA GLU A 81 -1.57 3.69 -19.20
C GLU A 81 -0.54 3.77 -20.34
N ASN A 82 -0.71 4.68 -21.28
CA ASN A 82 0.20 4.90 -22.43
C ASN A 82 1.15 6.10 -22.23
N GLY A 83 1.34 6.58 -21.00
CA GLY A 83 2.41 7.51 -20.64
C GLY A 83 2.05 9.00 -20.75
N ALA A 84 0.77 9.36 -20.64
CA ALA A 84 0.36 10.74 -20.46
C ALA A 84 0.87 11.31 -19.12
N ARG A 85 1.50 12.48 -19.15
CA ARG A 85 2.01 13.17 -17.95
C ARG A 85 0.93 14.09 -17.37
N CYS A 86 0.79 14.10 -16.05
CA CYS A 86 -0.07 15.01 -15.31
C CYS A 86 0.83 15.91 -14.47
N GLU A 87 0.84 17.21 -14.78
CA GLU A 87 1.60 18.22 -14.05
C GLU A 87 0.73 18.80 -12.94
N ARG A 88 1.16 18.63 -11.67
CA ARG A 88 0.40 19.03 -10.47
C ARG A 88 0.26 20.55 -10.34
N ASP A 89 1.22 21.30 -10.87
CA ASP A 89 1.37 22.74 -10.66
C ASP A 89 0.59 23.58 -11.69
N THR A 90 -0.27 22.94 -12.47
CA THR A 90 -1.16 23.59 -13.42
C THR A 90 -2.59 23.53 -12.93
N PHE A 91 -3.45 24.42 -13.43
CA PHE A 91 -4.92 24.39 -13.22
C PHE A 91 -5.55 23.01 -13.56
N GLU A 92 -4.81 22.13 -14.25
CA GLU A 92 -5.17 20.74 -14.57
C GLU A 92 -5.07 19.81 -13.35
N GLY A 93 -4.10 20.04 -12.46
CA GLY A 93 -3.85 19.24 -11.24
C GLY A 93 -4.96 19.39 -10.20
N GLU A 94 -5.36 20.62 -9.90
CA GLU A 94 -6.40 20.94 -8.90
C GLU A 94 -7.77 20.36 -9.27
N ARG A 95 -8.11 20.40 -10.57
CA ARG A 95 -9.40 19.90 -11.07
C ARG A 95 -9.42 18.38 -11.18
N PHE A 96 -8.27 17.76 -11.42
CA PHE A 96 -8.06 16.32 -11.32
C PHE A 96 -8.14 15.85 -9.87
N GLN A 97 -7.60 16.60 -8.92
CA GLN A 97 -7.70 16.34 -7.48
C GLN A 97 -9.17 16.35 -7.03
N LEU A 98 -10.00 17.31 -7.48
CA LEU A 98 -11.45 17.28 -7.23
C LEU A 98 -12.17 16.06 -7.83
N LEU A 99 -11.74 15.55 -9.00
CA LEU A 99 -12.33 14.39 -9.67
C LEU A 99 -11.89 13.06 -9.04
N LEU A 100 -10.64 13.02 -8.56
CA LEU A 100 -10.08 11.97 -7.74
C LEU A 100 -10.74 11.98 -6.35
N ASP A 101 -10.85 13.11 -5.66
CA ASP A 101 -11.44 13.25 -4.32
C ASP A 101 -12.94 12.91 -4.31
N TYR A 102 -13.67 13.28 -5.36
CA TYR A 102 -15.09 12.95 -5.52
C TYR A 102 -15.34 11.45 -5.81
N LYS A 103 -14.32 10.67 -6.20
CA LYS A 103 -14.44 9.22 -6.45
C LYS A 103 -13.58 8.32 -5.57
N PHE A 104 -12.47 8.78 -4.99
CA PHE A 104 -11.76 8.10 -3.90
C PHE A 104 -12.70 7.93 -2.71
N SER A 105 -13.55 8.94 -2.45
CA SER A 105 -14.61 8.87 -1.44
C SER A 105 -15.81 7.99 -1.83
N LYS A 106 -15.93 7.50 -3.08
CA LYS A 106 -17.11 6.75 -3.53
C LYS A 106 -16.87 5.38 -4.20
N ALA A 107 -15.64 4.98 -4.54
CA ALA A 107 -15.31 3.60 -4.89
C ALA A 107 -13.79 3.38 -5.11
N VAL A 108 -12.97 3.50 -4.06
CA VAL A 108 -11.83 2.57 -4.00
C VAL A 108 -12.40 1.27 -3.49
N ASP A 109 -12.49 0.28 -4.37
CA ASP A 109 -12.65 -1.07 -3.89
C ASP A 109 -11.42 -1.38 -3.02
N GLU A 110 -11.62 -1.38 -1.70
CA GLU A 110 -10.61 -1.68 -0.69
C GLU A 110 -9.85 -2.98 -0.99
N SER A 111 -10.43 -3.85 -1.82
CA SER A 111 -9.82 -5.10 -2.24
C SER A 111 -8.87 -5.04 -3.43
N GLN A 112 -8.87 -3.98 -4.24
CA GLN A 112 -8.07 -3.92 -5.47
C GLN A 112 -6.55 -4.09 -5.24
N PRO A 113 -5.90 -3.41 -4.28
CA PRO A 113 -4.46 -3.57 -4.07
C PRO A 113 -4.09 -4.96 -3.56
N TYR A 114 -4.90 -5.51 -2.65
CA TYR A 114 -4.66 -6.83 -2.07
C TYR A 114 -4.92 -7.96 -3.07
N PHE A 115 -6.00 -7.85 -3.84
CA PHE A 115 -6.31 -8.74 -4.94
C PHE A 115 -5.19 -8.76 -5.97
N LYS A 116 -4.70 -7.58 -6.40
CA LYS A 116 -3.57 -7.47 -7.34
C LYS A 116 -2.31 -8.16 -6.81
N PHE A 117 -2.04 -8.05 -5.52
CA PHE A 117 -0.95 -8.77 -4.86
C PHE A 117 -1.13 -10.30 -4.99
N LEU A 118 -2.30 -10.85 -4.69
CA LEU A 118 -2.55 -12.29 -4.78
C LEU A 118 -2.50 -12.79 -6.23
N THR A 119 -3.03 -12.01 -7.17
CA THR A 119 -2.91 -12.29 -8.62
C THR A 119 -1.44 -12.33 -9.05
N LEU A 120 -0.60 -11.41 -8.56
CA LEU A 120 0.84 -11.44 -8.83
C LEU A 120 1.51 -12.71 -8.31
N LEU A 121 1.16 -13.17 -7.11
CA LEU A 121 1.67 -14.44 -6.56
C LEU A 121 1.26 -15.64 -7.42
N TYR A 122 0.04 -15.63 -7.97
CA TYR A 122 -0.44 -16.70 -8.86
C TYR A 122 0.23 -16.66 -10.24
N ASP A 123 0.35 -15.48 -10.84
CA ASP A 123 0.84 -15.31 -12.21
C ASP A 123 2.38 -15.44 -12.32
N GLN A 124 3.12 -15.11 -11.26
CA GLN A 124 4.59 -15.11 -11.26
C GLN A 124 5.22 -15.91 -10.10
N PRO A 125 4.84 -17.18 -9.89
CA PRO A 125 5.20 -17.93 -8.68
C PRO A 125 6.72 -18.07 -8.47
N LEU A 126 7.50 -18.19 -9.55
CA LEU A 126 8.96 -18.27 -9.50
C LEU A 126 9.63 -16.98 -9.01
N ASN A 127 9.01 -15.82 -9.27
CA ASN A 127 9.52 -14.50 -8.85
C ASN A 127 8.96 -14.06 -7.49
N THR A 128 8.16 -14.91 -6.85
CA THR A 128 7.42 -14.59 -5.63
C THR A 128 7.60 -15.62 -4.53
N PHE A 129 8.68 -16.41 -4.58
CA PHE A 129 9.03 -17.39 -3.54
C PHE A 129 8.04 -18.57 -3.42
N SER A 130 7.59 -19.14 -4.53
CA SER A 130 6.89 -20.43 -4.50
C SER A 130 7.74 -21.50 -3.81
N ASP A 131 7.14 -22.24 -2.88
CA ASP A 131 7.79 -23.20 -1.97
C ASP A 131 7.22 -24.63 -2.09
N VAL A 132 6.38 -24.85 -3.11
CA VAL A 132 5.90 -26.18 -3.51
C VAL A 132 5.67 -26.25 -5.02
N VAL A 133 5.97 -27.41 -5.60
CA VAL A 133 5.80 -27.73 -7.02
C VAL A 133 4.97 -29.00 -7.16
N PHE A 134 3.90 -28.92 -7.93
CA PHE A 134 3.08 -30.07 -8.31
C PHE A 134 3.43 -30.50 -9.73
N LYS A 135 3.90 -31.74 -9.88
CA LYS A 135 4.17 -32.34 -11.19
C LYS A 135 3.02 -33.26 -11.56
N LEU A 136 2.24 -32.86 -12.56
CA LEU A 136 1.06 -33.60 -13.04
C LEU A 136 1.38 -34.54 -14.19
N SER A 137 2.31 -34.13 -15.06
CA SER A 137 2.78 -34.90 -16.21
C SER A 137 4.29 -34.73 -16.38
N SER A 138 4.91 -35.43 -17.33
CA SER A 138 6.36 -35.31 -17.59
C SER A 138 6.80 -33.90 -18.04
N TYR A 139 5.86 -33.05 -18.47
CA TYR A 139 6.15 -31.73 -19.04
C TYR A 139 5.41 -30.60 -18.32
N GLU A 140 4.61 -30.90 -17.29
CA GLU A 140 3.80 -29.89 -16.62
C GLU A 140 4.06 -29.86 -15.12
N GLU A 141 4.76 -28.80 -14.71
CA GLU A 141 5.03 -28.43 -13.34
C GLU A 141 4.25 -27.17 -12.99
N ILE A 142 3.62 -27.17 -11.82
CA ILE A 142 2.79 -26.08 -11.33
C ILE A 142 3.32 -25.65 -9.97
N HIS A 143 3.90 -24.44 -9.94
CA HIS A 143 4.44 -23.83 -8.73
C HIS A 143 3.33 -23.14 -7.92
N ALA A 144 3.41 -23.24 -6.59
CA ALA A 144 2.47 -22.59 -5.69
C ALA A 144 3.13 -22.22 -4.34
N HIS A 145 2.37 -21.53 -3.49
CA HIS A 145 2.76 -21.12 -2.15
C HIS A 145 1.96 -21.93 -1.13
N ARG A 146 2.64 -22.70 -0.29
CA ARG A 146 2.00 -23.59 0.69
C ARG A 146 1.12 -22.81 1.64
N CYS A 147 1.56 -21.64 2.10
CA CYS A 147 0.81 -20.81 3.04
C CYS A 147 -0.58 -20.41 2.52
N ILE A 148 -0.70 -20.12 1.23
CA ILE A 148 -1.99 -19.80 0.58
C ILE A 148 -2.86 -21.04 0.52
N LEU A 149 -2.32 -22.16 0.05
CA LEU A 149 -3.06 -23.42 -0.04
C LEU A 149 -3.50 -23.93 1.34
N TYR A 150 -2.64 -23.79 2.34
CA TYR A 150 -2.90 -24.13 3.73
C TYR A 150 -4.04 -23.26 4.29
N ALA A 151 -3.97 -21.94 4.09
CA ALA A 151 -5.00 -21.03 4.59
C ALA A 151 -6.37 -21.29 3.96
N ARG A 152 -6.40 -21.64 2.66
CA ARG A 152 -7.62 -21.69 1.85
C ARG A 152 -8.21 -23.09 1.66
N SER A 153 -7.52 -24.15 2.11
CA SER A 153 -8.01 -25.53 1.97
C SER A 153 -7.54 -26.42 3.11
N LYS A 154 -8.53 -27.03 3.79
CA LYS A 154 -8.29 -28.02 4.86
C LYS A 154 -7.54 -29.24 4.35
N TYR A 155 -7.82 -29.66 3.11
CA TYR A 155 -7.11 -30.77 2.47
C TYR A 155 -5.61 -30.47 2.38
N PHE A 156 -5.24 -29.31 1.81
CA PHE A 156 -3.84 -28.93 1.69
C PHE A 156 -3.18 -28.71 3.05
N ALA A 157 -3.88 -28.08 4.00
CA ALA A 157 -3.39 -27.93 5.37
C ALA A 157 -3.01 -29.29 6.01
N ASN A 158 -3.94 -30.25 5.99
CA ASN A 158 -3.71 -31.60 6.52
C ASN A 158 -2.56 -32.32 5.78
N LYS A 159 -2.53 -32.24 4.45
CA LYS A 159 -1.47 -32.87 3.66
C LYS A 159 -0.09 -32.32 3.97
N PHE A 160 0.05 -31.01 4.12
CA PHE A 160 1.32 -30.41 4.49
C PHE A 160 1.71 -30.65 5.94
N GLU A 161 0.78 -30.93 6.84
CA GLU A 161 1.10 -31.37 8.20
C GLU A 161 1.54 -32.84 8.28
N THR A 162 1.11 -33.64 7.31
CA THR A 162 1.30 -35.08 7.27
C THR A 162 2.24 -35.50 6.13
N THR A 163 1.70 -35.98 5.02
CA THR A 163 2.43 -36.67 3.96
C THR A 163 3.36 -35.77 3.15
N TRP A 164 3.11 -34.46 3.10
CA TRP A 164 3.87 -33.50 2.28
C TRP A 164 4.70 -32.52 3.10
N ARG A 165 4.89 -32.80 4.38
CA ARG A 165 5.57 -31.91 5.34
C ARG A 165 6.94 -31.45 4.89
N ASN A 166 7.74 -32.36 4.36
CA ASN A 166 9.12 -32.10 3.92
C ASN A 166 9.31 -32.27 2.41
N HIS A 167 8.21 -32.23 1.64
CA HIS A 167 8.23 -32.46 0.19
C HIS A 167 7.92 -31.16 -0.55
N ASP A 168 8.95 -30.49 -1.05
CA ASP A 168 8.86 -29.35 -1.97
C ASP A 168 8.35 -29.75 -3.36
N PHE A 169 8.58 -31.00 -3.75
CA PHE A 169 8.13 -31.57 -5.01
C PHE A 169 7.10 -32.69 -4.77
N ILE A 170 5.90 -32.53 -5.35
CA ILE A 170 4.78 -33.46 -5.20
C ILE A 170 4.40 -33.99 -6.57
N GLU A 171 4.64 -35.27 -6.80
CA GLU A 171 4.19 -35.95 -8.02
C GLU A 171 2.74 -36.42 -7.84
N VAL A 172 1.87 -36.03 -8.77
CA VAL A 172 0.48 -36.45 -8.83
C VAL A 172 0.18 -36.96 -10.23
N LEU A 173 -0.56 -38.05 -10.34
CA LEU A 173 -0.93 -38.61 -11.64
C LEU A 173 -1.95 -37.70 -12.33
N GLU A 174 -1.76 -37.41 -13.61
CA GLU A 174 -2.70 -36.63 -14.44
C GLU A 174 -4.13 -37.18 -14.41
N SER A 175 -4.29 -38.51 -14.29
CA SER A 175 -5.59 -39.17 -14.15
C SER A 175 -6.33 -38.80 -12.86
N GLN A 176 -5.61 -38.32 -11.84
CA GLN A 176 -6.19 -37.85 -10.59
C GLN A 176 -6.52 -36.37 -10.69
N TRP A 177 -5.57 -35.55 -11.16
CA TRP A 177 -5.70 -34.10 -11.22
C TRP A 177 -5.44 -33.60 -12.65
N HIS A 178 -6.52 -33.31 -13.39
CA HIS A 178 -6.38 -32.72 -14.72
C HIS A 178 -5.77 -31.31 -14.60
N PRO A 179 -4.73 -30.96 -15.38
CA PRO A 179 -3.99 -29.72 -15.19
C PRO A 179 -4.83 -28.44 -15.31
N THR A 180 -5.71 -28.36 -16.30
CA THR A 180 -6.64 -27.23 -16.45
C THR A 180 -7.54 -27.04 -15.24
N CYS A 181 -8.05 -28.13 -14.66
CA CYS A 181 -8.91 -28.08 -13.48
C CYS A 181 -8.09 -27.64 -12.25
N PHE A 182 -6.88 -28.19 -12.07
CA PHE A 182 -6.03 -27.81 -10.95
C PHE A 182 -5.61 -26.34 -11.03
N ARG A 183 -5.26 -25.81 -12.21
CA ARG A 183 -4.98 -24.37 -12.40
C ARG A 183 -6.20 -23.50 -12.09
N GLY A 184 -7.40 -23.92 -12.51
CA GLY A 184 -8.64 -23.23 -12.17
C GLY A 184 -8.89 -23.15 -10.67
N ILE A 185 -8.67 -24.27 -9.95
CA ILE A 185 -8.76 -24.30 -8.49
C ILE A 185 -7.69 -23.42 -7.85
N LEU A 186 -6.43 -23.50 -8.31
CA LEU A 186 -5.37 -22.65 -7.78
C LEU A 186 -5.71 -21.18 -7.93
N ARG A 187 -6.23 -20.75 -9.09
CA ARG A 187 -6.68 -19.38 -9.27
C ARG A 187 -7.74 -18.99 -8.24
N TYR A 188 -8.74 -19.84 -8.00
CA TYR A 188 -9.72 -19.62 -6.94
C TYR A 188 -9.11 -19.53 -5.54
N LEU A 189 -8.16 -20.40 -5.19
CA LEU A 189 -7.48 -20.35 -3.89
C LEU A 189 -6.66 -19.07 -3.71
N TYR A 190 -6.15 -18.47 -4.78
CA TYR A 190 -5.40 -17.22 -4.68
C TYR A 190 -6.30 -15.99 -4.71
N THR A 191 -7.29 -15.94 -5.61
CA THR A 191 -7.99 -14.70 -5.95
C THR A 191 -9.50 -14.76 -5.71
N SER A 192 -10.03 -15.92 -5.31
CA SER A 192 -11.47 -16.24 -5.32
C SER A 192 -12.13 -16.10 -6.70
N GLU A 193 -11.36 -15.99 -7.78
CA GLU A 193 -11.93 -15.97 -9.13
C GLU A 193 -12.26 -17.37 -9.63
N ILE A 194 -13.46 -17.50 -10.19
CA ILE A 194 -13.92 -18.75 -10.79
C ILE A 194 -13.64 -18.73 -12.29
N VAL A 195 -12.98 -19.79 -12.77
CA VAL A 195 -12.61 -19.93 -14.18
C VAL A 195 -13.69 -20.67 -14.94
N ALA A 196 -14.00 -20.22 -16.15
CA ALA A 196 -14.84 -20.96 -17.07
C ALA A 196 -14.12 -22.23 -17.55
N ILE A 197 -14.73 -23.39 -17.34
CA ILE A 197 -14.20 -24.70 -17.73
C ILE A 197 -15.06 -25.27 -18.87
N THR A 198 -14.43 -26.04 -19.75
CA THR A 198 -15.14 -26.70 -20.85
C THR A 198 -16.04 -27.81 -20.32
N LYS A 199 -17.17 -28.07 -20.99
CA LYS A 199 -18.20 -29.03 -20.51
C LYS A 199 -17.67 -30.45 -20.31
N ASP A 200 -16.66 -30.86 -21.08
CA ASP A 200 -16.00 -32.17 -20.95
C ASP A 200 -15.20 -32.32 -19.65
N LEU A 201 -14.75 -31.21 -19.05
CA LEU A 201 -13.96 -31.18 -17.82
C LEU A 201 -14.78 -30.84 -16.58
N GLU A 202 -16.06 -30.48 -16.72
CA GLU A 202 -16.93 -30.04 -15.61
C GLU A 202 -17.04 -31.10 -14.50
N THR A 203 -17.27 -32.37 -14.86
CA THR A 203 -17.32 -33.48 -13.88
C THR A 203 -15.99 -33.68 -13.15
N GLN A 204 -14.86 -33.48 -13.85
CA GLN A 204 -13.53 -33.60 -13.24
C GLN A 204 -13.26 -32.42 -12.30
N MET A 205 -13.64 -31.20 -12.69
CA MET A 205 -13.54 -30.00 -11.84
C MET A 205 -14.34 -30.17 -10.55
N ILE A 206 -15.61 -30.59 -10.64
CA ILE A 206 -16.49 -30.81 -9.48
C ILE A 206 -15.89 -31.88 -8.55
N SER A 207 -15.46 -33.02 -9.09
CA SER A 207 -14.80 -34.09 -8.33
C SER A 207 -13.54 -33.59 -7.61
N LEU A 208 -12.73 -32.77 -8.29
CA LEU A 208 -11.50 -32.23 -7.72
C LEU A 208 -11.78 -31.21 -6.60
N CYS A 209 -12.79 -30.35 -6.78
CA CYS A 209 -13.23 -29.40 -5.74
C CYS A 209 -13.68 -30.14 -4.47
N GLN A 210 -14.46 -31.22 -4.63
CA GLN A 210 -14.89 -32.06 -3.51
C GLN A 210 -13.70 -32.73 -2.81
N ASN A 211 -12.75 -33.26 -3.57
CA ASN A 211 -11.54 -33.88 -3.02
C ASN A 211 -10.67 -32.91 -2.22
N PHE A 212 -10.68 -31.62 -2.59
CA PHE A 212 -9.94 -30.56 -1.89
C PHE A 212 -10.75 -29.85 -0.81
N GLU A 213 -11.95 -30.35 -0.50
CA GLU A 213 -12.87 -29.81 0.50
C GLU A 213 -13.24 -28.34 0.22
N LEU A 214 -13.50 -28.00 -1.05
CA LEU A 214 -13.90 -26.68 -1.53
C LEU A 214 -15.40 -26.65 -1.83
N ASP A 215 -16.22 -26.72 -0.79
CA ASP A 215 -17.69 -26.84 -0.90
C ASP A 215 -18.32 -25.67 -1.67
N SER A 216 -17.90 -24.44 -1.37
CA SER A 216 -18.39 -23.23 -2.05
C SER A 216 -18.10 -23.24 -3.55
N LEU A 217 -16.87 -23.60 -3.96
CA LEU A 217 -16.53 -23.70 -5.38
C LEU A 217 -17.27 -24.86 -6.07
N THR A 218 -17.48 -25.96 -5.36
CA THR A 218 -18.26 -27.10 -5.84
C THR A 218 -19.69 -26.67 -6.18
N GLU A 219 -20.34 -25.93 -5.28
CA GLU A 219 -21.69 -25.39 -5.47
C GLU A 219 -21.76 -24.51 -6.73
N ARG A 220 -20.78 -23.59 -6.89
CA ARG A 220 -20.69 -22.68 -8.03
C ARG A 220 -20.58 -23.38 -9.39
N TYR A 221 -19.92 -24.55 -9.47
CA TYR A 221 -19.88 -25.33 -10.71
C TYR A 221 -21.11 -26.22 -10.91
N THR A 222 -21.86 -26.54 -9.86
CA THR A 222 -23.11 -27.34 -9.98
C THR A 222 -24.34 -26.50 -10.32
N GLU A 223 -24.38 -25.24 -9.90
CA GLU A 223 -25.54 -24.37 -10.08
C GLU A 223 -25.56 -23.69 -11.47
N ASN A 224 -26.36 -24.27 -12.37
CA ASN A 224 -26.45 -23.82 -13.77
C ASN A 224 -27.28 -22.54 -14.00
N LYS A 225 -27.83 -21.88 -12.97
CA LYS A 225 -28.78 -20.76 -13.11
C LYS A 225 -28.64 -19.70 -12.01
N ILE A 226 -27.50 -19.02 -11.94
CA ILE A 226 -27.32 -17.85 -11.08
C ILE A 226 -27.49 -16.58 -11.92
N SER A 227 -28.31 -15.62 -11.48
CA SER A 227 -28.44 -14.34 -12.18
C SER A 227 -27.17 -13.50 -12.06
N LYS A 228 -26.91 -12.61 -13.02
CA LYS A 228 -25.71 -11.74 -13.00
C LYS A 228 -25.58 -10.92 -11.71
N LYS A 229 -26.69 -10.53 -11.08
CA LYS A 229 -26.68 -9.79 -9.81
C LYS A 229 -26.28 -10.67 -8.63
N GLU A 230 -26.77 -11.90 -8.60
CA GLU A 230 -26.41 -12.88 -7.55
C GLU A 230 -24.94 -13.27 -7.65
N VAL A 231 -24.40 -13.46 -8.87
CA VAL A 231 -22.97 -13.69 -9.09
C VAL A 231 -22.12 -12.57 -8.48
N GLN A 232 -22.44 -11.30 -8.72
CA GLN A 232 -21.69 -10.18 -8.16
C GLN A 232 -21.72 -10.13 -6.63
N VAL A 233 -22.84 -10.52 -6.02
CA VAL A 233 -22.96 -10.59 -4.56
C VAL A 233 -22.12 -11.74 -4.01
N LEU A 234 -22.16 -12.90 -4.66
CA LEU A 234 -21.37 -14.07 -4.27
C LEU A 234 -19.86 -13.80 -4.41
N ASP A 235 -19.41 -13.22 -5.52
CA ASP A 235 -18.00 -12.89 -5.73
C ASP A 235 -17.47 -11.92 -4.65
N LYS A 236 -18.31 -10.98 -4.22
CA LYS A 236 -17.98 -10.07 -3.10
C LYS A 236 -17.88 -10.83 -1.76
N LEU A 237 -18.79 -11.77 -1.50
CA LEU A 237 -18.75 -12.60 -0.29
C LEU A 237 -17.52 -13.51 -0.28
N GLU A 238 -17.19 -14.15 -1.40
CA GLU A 238 -16.00 -15.02 -1.53
C GLU A 238 -14.69 -14.24 -1.37
N SER A 239 -14.66 -12.98 -1.81
CA SER A 239 -13.53 -12.08 -1.58
C SER A 239 -13.38 -11.69 -0.09
N GLN A 240 -14.50 -11.58 0.63
CA GLN A 240 -14.48 -11.35 2.08
C GLN A 240 -14.08 -12.60 2.86
N GLU A 241 -14.57 -13.78 2.47
CA GLU A 241 -14.19 -15.07 3.06
C GLU A 241 -12.70 -15.35 2.86
N LEU A 242 -12.15 -15.07 1.66
CA LEU A 242 -10.71 -15.16 1.40
C LEU A 242 -9.89 -14.40 2.45
N ARG A 243 -10.29 -13.18 2.80
CA ARG A 243 -9.58 -12.38 3.80
C ARG A 243 -9.71 -12.98 5.21
N LYS A 244 -10.90 -13.51 5.54
CA LYS A 244 -11.12 -14.19 6.83
C LYS A 244 -10.28 -15.47 6.94
N ASP A 245 -10.11 -16.21 5.85
CA ASP A 245 -9.24 -17.39 5.82
C ASP A 245 -7.79 -17.00 6.14
N PHE A 246 -7.26 -15.94 5.52
CA PHE A 246 -5.93 -15.43 5.83
C PHE A 246 -5.81 -14.84 7.23
N GLU A 247 -6.84 -14.17 7.74
CA GLU A 247 -6.89 -13.66 9.11
C GLU A 247 -6.84 -14.82 10.12
N LYS A 248 -7.63 -15.88 9.87
CA LYS A 248 -7.63 -17.09 10.69
C LYS A 248 -6.29 -17.79 10.64
N PHE A 249 -5.67 -17.91 9.45
CA PHE A 249 -4.34 -18.45 9.29
C PHE A 249 -3.30 -17.63 10.06
N PHE A 250 -3.31 -16.31 9.91
CA PHE A 250 -2.40 -15.41 10.62
C PHE A 250 -2.53 -15.57 12.15
N LYS A 251 -3.75 -15.46 12.70
CA LYS A 251 -3.99 -15.53 14.15
C LYS A 251 -3.65 -16.90 14.72
N ASN A 252 -4.04 -17.99 14.05
CA ASN A 252 -3.88 -19.34 14.58
C ASN A 252 -2.52 -19.97 14.31
N ASN A 253 -1.83 -19.57 13.25
CA ASN A 253 -0.58 -20.20 12.85
C ASN A 253 0.62 -19.27 13.06
N LEU A 254 0.54 -17.98 12.74
CA LEU A 254 1.71 -17.09 12.86
C LEU A 254 1.79 -16.44 14.24
N LEU A 255 0.74 -15.72 14.63
CA LEU A 255 0.75 -14.93 15.86
C LEU A 255 0.77 -15.82 17.12
N SER A 256 0.01 -16.91 17.14
CA SER A 256 -0.02 -17.86 18.26
C SER A 256 1.30 -18.62 18.46
N LYS A 257 2.16 -18.66 17.43
CA LYS A 257 3.43 -19.39 17.40
C LYS A 257 4.64 -18.48 17.42
N LYS A 258 4.45 -17.18 17.70
CA LYS A 258 5.55 -16.33 18.14
C LYS A 258 6.16 -16.92 19.42
N TYR A 259 7.47 -16.90 19.51
CA TYR A 259 8.17 -17.40 20.69
C TYR A 259 9.22 -16.39 21.14
N MET A 260 9.51 -16.42 22.44
CA MET A 260 10.54 -15.61 23.05
C MET A 260 11.88 -16.34 22.93
N LYS A 261 12.95 -15.59 22.72
CA LYS A 261 14.31 -16.13 22.77
C LYS A 261 14.64 -16.52 24.22
N ASP A 262 15.05 -17.76 24.45
CA ASP A 262 15.63 -18.18 25.74
C ASP A 262 17.05 -17.58 25.85
N ASP A 263 17.33 -16.88 26.95
CA ASP A 263 18.60 -16.18 27.22
C ASP A 263 19.76 -17.12 27.65
N ASP A 264 19.74 -18.40 27.26
CA ASP A 264 20.76 -19.38 27.67
C ASP A 264 21.74 -19.74 26.53
N GLU A 265 22.53 -18.76 26.10
CA GLU A 265 23.84 -19.02 25.49
C GLU A 265 24.93 -18.18 26.16
N THR A 266 25.07 -18.32 27.47
CA THR A 266 26.33 -18.02 28.18
C THR A 266 26.75 -19.17 29.08
N SER A 267 27.36 -20.21 28.50
CA SER A 267 28.60 -20.77 29.04
C SER A 267 29.25 -21.72 28.05
N SER A 268 30.39 -21.28 27.53
CA SER A 268 31.46 -22.16 27.07
C SER A 268 31.80 -23.18 28.15
N ASN A 269 31.71 -24.47 27.84
CA ASN A 269 32.47 -25.49 28.58
C ASN A 269 33.01 -26.54 27.61
N GLU A 270 34.33 -26.59 27.54
CA GLU A 270 35.13 -27.60 26.87
C GLU A 270 34.83 -29.02 27.40
N PRO A 271 35.09 -30.07 26.59
CA PRO A 271 34.89 -31.43 27.01
C PRO A 271 36.05 -31.89 27.90
N SER A 272 35.79 -32.16 29.18
CA SER A 272 36.70 -32.95 30.01
C SER A 272 36.00 -34.20 30.53
N SER A 273 36.70 -35.31 30.32
CA SER A 273 36.38 -36.69 30.68
C SER A 273 36.32 -36.93 32.19
N ASN A 274 35.33 -37.70 32.67
CA ASN A 274 35.51 -38.93 33.49
C ASN A 274 34.15 -39.49 33.99
N GLU A 275 34.04 -40.82 34.01
CA GLU A 275 32.87 -41.64 34.36
C GLU A 275 32.55 -41.74 35.90
N PRO A 276 31.73 -42.70 36.42
CA PRO A 276 30.29 -42.52 36.69
C PRO A 276 29.88 -42.87 38.16
N SER A 277 28.81 -42.28 38.71
CA SER A 277 28.00 -42.96 39.74
C SER A 277 26.72 -42.23 40.17
N SER A 278 25.65 -43.04 40.29
CA SER A 278 24.51 -43.00 41.21
C SER A 278 23.41 -41.92 41.07
N ASN A 279 22.33 -42.35 40.41
CA ASN A 279 20.91 -42.27 40.79
C ASN A 279 20.45 -41.22 41.84
N GLU A 280 19.69 -40.22 41.39
CA GLU A 280 18.31 -39.93 41.83
C GLU A 280 17.54 -39.20 40.69
N PRO A 281 16.21 -39.40 40.53
CA PRO A 281 15.44 -38.83 39.43
C PRO A 281 14.89 -37.46 39.81
N SER A 282 15.64 -36.40 39.52
CA SER A 282 15.19 -35.02 39.71
C SER A 282 14.78 -34.41 38.38
N SER A 283 13.48 -34.47 38.08
CA SER A 283 12.76 -33.46 37.28
C SER A 283 13.39 -33.01 35.94
N ASN A 284 13.64 -33.95 35.03
CA ASN A 284 13.78 -33.65 33.59
C ASN A 284 12.41 -33.43 32.93
N ASN A 285 11.69 -32.38 33.34
CA ASN A 285 10.32 -32.14 32.87
C ASN A 285 10.03 -30.70 32.45
N ILE A 286 10.98 -30.02 31.79
CA ILE A 286 10.70 -28.77 31.05
C ILE A 286 11.48 -28.70 29.73
N LEU A 287 11.42 -29.77 28.93
CA LEU A 287 11.83 -29.75 27.52
C LEU A 287 10.80 -30.40 26.58
N ASN A 288 9.63 -30.78 27.11
CA ASN A 288 8.54 -31.42 26.36
C ASN A 288 7.24 -30.61 26.47
N SER A 289 7.29 -29.33 26.13
CA SER A 289 6.06 -28.55 25.98
C SER A 289 6.22 -27.44 24.97
N ARG A 290 6.38 -27.79 23.67
CA ARG A 290 5.64 -27.21 22.53
C ARG A 290 5.81 -28.07 21.27
N GLU A 291 5.39 -29.34 21.31
CA GLU A 291 4.78 -29.98 20.12
C GLU A 291 3.38 -29.36 19.90
N LEU A 292 3.31 -28.03 19.75
CA LEU A 292 2.06 -27.33 19.50
C LEU A 292 1.72 -27.40 18.01
N GLN A 293 0.87 -28.39 17.70
CA GLN A 293 -0.19 -28.38 16.69
C GLN A 293 -0.09 -27.31 15.58
N GLY A 294 0.16 -27.80 14.36
CA GLY A 294 0.15 -27.08 13.08
C GLY A 294 1.51 -26.56 12.64
N LEU A 295 1.77 -26.53 11.34
CA LEU A 295 2.97 -25.89 10.78
C LEU A 295 2.62 -24.45 10.38
N THR A 296 3.53 -23.52 10.62
CA THR A 296 3.47 -22.16 10.07
C THR A 296 3.89 -22.13 8.61
N GLN A 297 4.75 -23.08 8.21
CA GLN A 297 5.38 -23.13 6.89
C GLN A 297 6.24 -21.90 6.59
N ALA A 298 6.70 -21.20 7.63
CA ALA A 298 7.53 -20.02 7.50
C ALA A 298 8.87 -20.34 6.81
N ASP A 299 9.28 -19.42 5.93
CA ASP A 299 10.55 -19.47 5.21
C ASP A 299 11.49 -18.31 5.62
N ILE A 300 11.06 -17.48 6.57
CA ILE A 300 11.82 -16.39 7.19
C ILE A 300 11.26 -16.07 8.59
N CYS A 301 12.14 -15.62 9.49
CA CYS A 301 11.77 -15.10 10.80
C CYS A 301 12.14 -13.62 10.92
N ILE A 302 11.28 -12.81 11.54
CA ILE A 302 11.58 -11.43 11.92
C ILE A 302 11.68 -11.36 13.44
N GLN A 303 12.82 -10.93 13.96
CA GLN A 303 13.07 -10.73 15.37
C GLN A 303 12.83 -9.26 15.73
N ILE A 304 11.92 -9.02 16.67
CA ILE A 304 11.64 -7.72 17.27
C ILE A 304 11.92 -7.86 18.77
N GLU A 305 12.91 -7.12 19.28
CA GLU A 305 13.38 -7.28 20.65
C GLU A 305 13.72 -8.77 20.97
N GLN A 306 12.98 -9.37 21.92
CA GLN A 306 13.12 -10.77 22.32
C GLN A 306 12.11 -11.70 21.63
N GLU A 307 11.15 -11.17 20.87
CA GLU A 307 10.12 -11.96 20.19
C GLU A 307 10.51 -12.28 18.74
N ILE A 308 10.24 -13.51 18.31
CA ILE A 308 10.48 -13.99 16.95
C ILE A 308 9.16 -14.29 16.26
N PHE A 309 8.93 -13.62 15.13
CA PHE A 309 7.77 -13.73 14.28
C PHE A 309 8.10 -14.62 13.07
N PRO A 310 7.53 -15.85 12.99
CA PRO A 310 7.61 -16.65 11.77
C PRO A 310 6.74 -16.02 10.66
N CYS A 311 7.31 -15.87 9.47
CA CYS A 311 6.70 -15.14 8.35
C CYS A 311 6.96 -15.83 7.00
N HIS A 312 6.36 -15.29 5.95
CA HIS A 312 6.52 -15.76 4.57
C HIS A 312 7.12 -14.67 3.68
N LYS A 313 8.24 -14.94 3.01
CA LYS A 313 8.92 -13.99 2.10
C LYS A 313 7.98 -13.47 1.01
N ALA A 314 7.14 -14.34 0.46
CA ALA A 314 6.14 -13.99 -0.55
C ALA A 314 5.24 -12.83 -0.10
N PHE A 315 4.77 -12.86 1.16
CA PHE A 315 3.92 -11.81 1.71
C PHE A 315 4.70 -10.56 2.06
N LEU A 316 5.83 -10.69 2.77
CA LEU A 316 6.65 -9.55 3.18
C LEU A 316 7.14 -8.74 1.96
N THR A 317 7.77 -9.40 0.99
CA THR A 317 8.41 -8.73 -0.16
C THR A 317 7.44 -8.13 -1.16
N LYS A 318 6.22 -8.68 -1.29
CA LYS A 318 5.24 -8.17 -2.27
C LYS A 318 4.24 -7.19 -1.67
N ARG A 319 4.21 -7.05 -0.34
CA ARG A 319 3.35 -6.10 0.38
C ARG A 319 4.11 -4.91 0.96
N SER A 320 5.41 -5.04 1.16
CA SER A 320 6.27 -3.97 1.69
C SER A 320 7.55 -3.87 0.86
N GLU A 321 7.79 -2.69 0.30
CA GLU A 321 9.02 -2.42 -0.44
C GLU A 321 10.25 -2.44 0.48
N TYR A 322 10.10 -2.01 1.73
CA TYR A 322 11.14 -2.14 2.75
C TYR A 322 11.61 -3.59 2.88
N PHE A 323 10.67 -4.53 3.04
CA PHE A 323 11.02 -5.95 3.15
C PHE A 323 11.53 -6.53 1.82
N ASN A 324 11.05 -6.04 0.69
CA ASN A 324 11.57 -6.44 -0.61
C ASN A 324 13.07 -6.10 -0.73
N VAL A 325 13.44 -4.87 -0.38
CA VAL A 325 14.82 -4.38 -0.47
C VAL A 325 15.72 -5.11 0.52
N ILE A 326 15.29 -5.32 1.76
CA ILE A 326 16.15 -5.98 2.75
C ILE A 326 16.32 -7.49 2.48
N ILE A 327 15.33 -8.16 1.88
CA ILE A 327 15.39 -9.61 1.59
C ILE A 327 16.04 -9.88 0.23
N THR A 328 15.79 -9.06 -0.78
CA THR A 328 16.20 -9.33 -2.18
C THR A 328 17.20 -8.34 -2.74
N GLY A 329 17.39 -7.20 -2.07
CA GLY A 329 18.31 -6.16 -2.52
C GLY A 329 19.77 -6.59 -2.44
N PRO A 330 20.70 -5.79 -2.97
CA PRO A 330 22.12 -6.14 -3.02
C PRO A 330 22.88 -5.82 -1.73
N PHE A 331 22.21 -5.40 -0.65
CA PHE A 331 22.84 -4.89 0.57
C PHE A 331 23.32 -6.00 1.52
N ALA A 332 24.10 -5.64 2.55
CA ALA A 332 24.76 -6.59 3.44
C ALA A 332 23.74 -7.48 4.20
N GLU A 333 22.57 -6.93 4.51
CA GLU A 333 21.50 -7.60 5.24
C GLU A 333 20.93 -8.79 4.46
N SER A 334 20.82 -8.70 3.13
CA SER A 334 20.38 -9.82 2.30
C SER A 334 21.48 -10.85 2.05
N GLN A 335 22.75 -10.40 2.03
CA GLN A 335 23.91 -11.26 1.77
C GLN A 335 24.38 -12.03 3.02
N HIS A 336 24.19 -11.46 4.20
CA HIS A 336 24.60 -12.01 5.48
C HIS A 336 23.43 -12.06 6.47
N MET A 337 22.33 -12.70 6.07
CA MET A 337 21.22 -12.97 6.99
C MET A 337 21.65 -13.97 8.04
N ASP A 338 21.46 -13.61 9.32
CA ASP A 338 21.47 -14.58 10.40
C ASP A 338 20.49 -15.72 10.08
N THR A 339 20.72 -16.89 10.67
CA THR A 339 19.81 -18.02 10.54
C THR A 339 19.33 -18.48 11.90
N ILE A 340 18.14 -19.07 11.93
CA ILE A 340 17.54 -19.64 13.13
C ILE A 340 16.99 -21.03 12.83
N TYR A 341 17.08 -21.92 13.81
CA TYR A 341 16.48 -23.24 13.72
C TYR A 341 14.99 -23.15 14.11
N TYR A 342 14.11 -23.41 13.15
CA TYR A 342 12.67 -23.30 13.32
C TYR A 342 11.94 -24.43 12.56
N GLU A 343 11.02 -25.13 13.23
CA GLU A 343 10.31 -26.30 12.68
C GLU A 343 11.25 -27.35 12.02
N ASN A 344 12.36 -27.66 12.69
CA ASN A 344 13.40 -28.57 12.20
C ASN A 344 14.13 -28.13 10.92
N ARG A 345 14.04 -26.85 10.56
CA ARG A 345 14.66 -26.25 9.38
C ARG A 345 15.50 -25.05 9.78
N LEU A 346 16.61 -24.85 9.07
CA LEU A 346 17.40 -23.62 9.21
C LEU A 346 16.80 -22.57 8.26
N ILE A 347 16.22 -21.50 8.79
CA ILE A 347 15.61 -20.43 8.00
C ILE A 347 16.28 -19.07 8.29
N PRO A 348 16.29 -18.13 7.33
CA PRO A 348 16.83 -16.79 7.55
C PRO A 348 16.07 -16.02 8.63
N LYS A 349 16.79 -15.19 9.37
CA LYS A 349 16.30 -14.34 10.44
C LYS A 349 16.74 -12.89 10.19
N ILE A 350 15.81 -11.94 10.23
CA ILE A 350 16.09 -10.51 10.21
C ILE A 350 15.82 -9.96 11.61
N THR A 351 16.73 -9.16 12.15
CA THR A 351 16.50 -8.43 13.40
C THR A 351 16.17 -6.98 13.07
N ILE A 352 15.06 -6.47 13.60
CA ILE A 352 14.71 -5.05 13.52
C ILE A 352 14.93 -4.47 14.92
N SER A 353 15.98 -3.66 15.07
CA SER A 353 16.44 -3.12 16.36
C SER A 353 15.78 -1.80 16.76
N ASP A 354 15.09 -1.15 15.84
CA ASP A 354 14.74 0.27 15.98
C ASP A 354 13.28 0.42 16.41
N TYR A 355 13.06 0.85 17.66
CA TYR A 355 11.83 1.37 18.31
C TYR A 355 10.47 0.66 18.09
N CYS A 356 10.42 -0.34 17.22
CA CYS A 356 9.24 -1.13 16.91
C CYS A 356 9.06 -2.15 18.04
N THR A 357 7.93 -2.06 18.75
CA THR A 357 7.59 -3.04 19.76
C THR A 357 6.95 -4.27 19.11
N PRO A 358 6.98 -5.44 19.76
CA PRO A 358 6.34 -6.65 19.23
C PRO A 358 4.83 -6.49 19.01
N GLU A 359 4.15 -5.64 19.80
CA GLU A 359 2.72 -5.35 19.65
C GLU A 359 2.42 -4.57 18.36
N ILE A 360 3.22 -3.54 18.06
CA ILE A 360 3.09 -2.77 16.82
C ILE A 360 3.42 -3.65 15.62
N PHE A 361 4.48 -4.45 15.72
CA PHE A 361 4.87 -5.35 14.63
C PHE A 361 3.78 -6.40 14.32
N ALA A 362 3.07 -6.89 15.34
CA ALA A 362 1.94 -7.78 15.15
C ALA A 362 0.82 -7.12 14.31
N LEU A 363 0.52 -5.84 14.54
CA LEU A 363 -0.47 -5.07 13.75
C LEU A 363 0.00 -4.88 12.30
N ILE A 364 1.28 -4.55 12.10
CA ILE A 364 1.88 -4.44 10.76
C ILE A 364 1.78 -5.78 10.02
N LEU A 365 2.08 -6.88 10.71
CA LEU A 365 2.03 -8.20 10.11
C LEU A 365 0.58 -8.61 9.81
N GLU A 366 -0.38 -8.32 10.69
CA GLU A 366 -1.82 -8.52 10.42
C GLU A 366 -2.24 -7.78 9.14
N PHE A 367 -1.80 -6.53 8.96
CA PHE A 367 -2.05 -5.76 7.75
C PHE A 367 -1.40 -6.37 6.50
N ILE A 368 -0.17 -6.85 6.58
CA ILE A 368 0.52 -7.50 5.47
C ILE A 368 -0.26 -8.74 5.00
N TYR A 369 -0.78 -9.54 5.93
CA TYR A 369 -1.49 -10.79 5.64
C TYR A 369 -2.97 -10.64 5.28
N THR A 370 -3.65 -9.58 5.73
CA THR A 370 -5.11 -9.48 5.60
C THR A 370 -5.58 -8.20 4.90
N ASP A 371 -4.67 -7.25 4.71
CA ASP A 371 -4.95 -5.89 4.22
C ASP A 371 -6.06 -5.22 5.07
N LYS A 372 -6.10 -5.59 6.36
CA LYS A 372 -6.93 -5.03 7.42
C LYS A 372 -6.13 -5.01 8.71
N CYS A 373 -6.46 -4.09 9.59
CA CYS A 373 -5.84 -4.01 10.90
C CYS A 373 -6.76 -3.20 11.82
N ASP A 374 -7.12 -3.77 12.96
CA ASP A 374 -7.88 -3.07 13.99
C ASP A 374 -6.89 -2.37 14.92
N ILE A 375 -6.53 -1.13 14.58
CA ILE A 375 -5.50 -0.36 15.28
C ILE A 375 -6.07 0.21 16.59
N PRO A 376 -5.53 -0.15 17.77
CA PRO A 376 -5.93 0.47 19.03
C PRO A 376 -5.59 1.98 19.03
N PRO A 377 -6.48 2.87 19.50
CA PRO A 377 -6.24 4.31 19.48
C PRO A 377 -4.92 4.71 20.15
N ASN A 378 -4.57 4.11 21.29
CA ASN A 378 -3.33 4.36 22.03
C ASN A 378 -2.05 3.97 21.28
N LEU A 379 -2.13 3.12 20.25
CA LEU A 379 -0.98 2.70 19.43
C LEU A 379 -0.96 3.39 18.07
N SER A 380 -2.03 4.13 17.71
CA SER A 380 -2.21 4.65 16.36
C SER A 380 -1.11 5.61 15.89
N TYR A 381 -0.54 6.41 16.80
CA TYR A 381 0.62 7.25 16.48
C TYR A 381 1.85 6.42 16.13
N GLN A 382 2.22 5.45 16.96
CA GLN A 382 3.38 4.60 16.71
C GLN A 382 3.21 3.74 15.45
N VAL A 383 1.99 3.25 15.19
CA VAL A 383 1.66 2.55 13.94
C VAL A 383 1.80 3.48 12.73
N LEU A 384 1.45 4.77 12.84
CA LEU A 384 1.65 5.73 11.74
C LEU A 384 3.14 5.84 11.36
N ILE A 385 4.01 6.01 12.35
CA ILE A 385 5.47 6.12 12.15
C ILE A 385 6.04 4.84 11.54
N GLU A 386 5.73 3.69 12.14
CA GLU A 386 6.27 2.41 11.67
C GLU A 386 5.69 2.02 10.30
N ALA A 387 4.42 2.33 10.02
CA ALA A 387 3.84 2.09 8.69
C ALA A 387 4.57 2.87 7.59
N ASP A 388 4.99 4.10 7.86
CA ASP A 388 5.81 4.87 6.91
C ASP A 388 7.19 4.22 6.70
N LYS A 389 7.87 3.86 7.79
CA LYS A 389 9.17 3.15 7.77
C LYS A 389 9.11 1.84 6.97
N PHE A 390 8.03 1.08 7.12
CA PHE A 390 7.81 -0.16 6.37
C PHE A 390 7.22 0.05 4.97
N LEU A 391 7.01 1.30 4.55
CA LEU A 391 6.46 1.71 3.25
C LEU A 391 5.07 1.09 3.00
N LEU A 392 4.18 1.22 4.00
CA LEU A 392 2.82 0.69 4.01
C LEU A 392 1.80 1.84 3.99
N ASP A 393 1.70 2.56 2.87
CA ASP A 393 0.88 3.77 2.74
C ASP A 393 -0.57 3.60 3.18
N ARG A 394 -1.20 2.47 2.84
CA ARG A 394 -2.59 2.22 3.23
C ARG A 394 -2.73 1.99 4.74
N LEU A 395 -1.75 1.37 5.40
CA LEU A 395 -1.74 1.26 6.86
C LEU A 395 -1.49 2.63 7.52
N LYS A 396 -0.61 3.46 6.93
CA LYS A 396 -0.38 4.85 7.33
C LYS A 396 -1.70 5.65 7.30
N SER A 397 -2.46 5.53 6.21
CA SER A 397 -3.79 6.15 6.10
C SER A 397 -4.79 5.62 7.14
N LEU A 398 -4.81 4.31 7.43
CA LEU A 398 -5.66 3.73 8.46
C LEU A 398 -5.31 4.28 9.86
N ALA A 399 -4.03 4.37 10.19
CA ALA A 399 -3.56 4.96 11.44
C ALA A 399 -3.97 6.43 11.59
N SER A 400 -3.82 7.22 10.51
CA SER A 400 -4.28 8.61 10.44
C SER A 400 -5.80 8.73 10.68
N ILE A 401 -6.61 7.83 10.12
CA ILE A 401 -8.05 7.81 10.35
C ILE A 401 -8.36 7.57 11.84
N VAL A 402 -7.66 6.63 12.49
CA VAL A 402 -7.87 6.35 13.92
C VAL A 402 -7.48 7.54 14.81
N LEU A 403 -6.36 8.20 14.51
CA LEU A 403 -5.91 9.43 15.20
C LEU A 403 -6.95 10.55 15.08
N THR A 404 -7.40 10.82 13.86
CA THR A 404 -8.31 11.95 13.56
C THR A 404 -9.77 11.71 13.94
N ASN A 405 -10.14 10.47 14.27
CA ASN A 405 -11.47 10.14 14.79
C ASN A 405 -11.60 10.41 16.30
N GLN A 406 -10.51 10.73 16.99
CA GLN A 406 -10.58 11.14 18.40
C GLN A 406 -11.03 12.59 18.54
N LEU A 407 -11.67 12.89 19.66
CA LEU A 407 -12.08 14.25 20.02
C LEU A 407 -10.88 15.09 20.48
N GLU A 408 -9.97 14.46 21.23
CA GLU A 408 -8.76 15.09 21.77
C GLU A 408 -7.51 14.38 21.24
N PRO A 409 -6.36 15.08 21.16
CA PRO A 409 -5.13 14.49 20.67
C PRO A 409 -4.63 13.41 21.65
N ILE A 410 -4.36 12.21 21.11
CA ILE A 410 -3.86 11.07 21.90
C ILE A 410 -2.38 11.27 22.27
N GLU A 411 -1.66 12.02 21.45
CA GLU A 411 -0.26 12.40 21.63
C GLU A 411 -0.15 13.91 21.69
N ASP A 412 1.02 14.44 22.07
CA ASP A 412 1.25 15.89 22.06
C ASP A 412 0.96 16.49 20.67
N ILE A 413 0.16 17.56 20.63
CA ILE A 413 -0.34 18.14 19.37
C ILE A 413 0.79 18.64 18.45
N TYR A 414 1.88 19.16 19.01
CA TYR A 414 3.03 19.60 18.23
C TYR A 414 3.77 18.41 17.62
N THR A 415 3.83 17.30 18.35
CA THR A 415 4.38 16.04 17.85
C THR A 415 3.52 15.47 16.71
N LEU A 416 2.19 15.52 16.84
CA LEU A 416 1.26 15.10 15.80
C LEU A 416 1.38 15.98 14.55
N MET A 417 1.46 17.30 14.70
CA MET A 417 1.60 18.22 13.58
C MET A 417 2.92 18.02 12.83
N ARG A 418 4.04 17.91 13.55
CA ARG A 418 5.34 17.60 12.93
C ARG A 418 5.32 16.27 12.18
N ALA A 419 4.76 15.23 12.80
CA ALA A 419 4.60 13.94 12.12
C ALA A 419 3.70 14.02 10.88
N ALA A 420 2.63 14.83 10.91
CA ALA A 420 1.78 15.03 9.75
C ALA A 420 2.54 15.67 8.59
N LEU A 421 3.34 16.70 8.87
CA LEU A 421 4.16 17.41 7.89
C LEU A 421 5.30 16.53 7.36
N ASP A 422 6.06 15.88 8.24
CA ASP A 422 7.22 15.05 7.89
C ASP A 422 6.80 13.84 7.03
N LEU A 423 5.67 13.20 7.38
CA LEU A 423 5.17 12.01 6.70
C LEU A 423 4.19 12.31 5.55
N ASN A 424 3.90 13.59 5.30
CA ASN A 424 2.93 14.10 4.32
C ASN A 424 1.55 13.44 4.47
N VAL A 425 0.92 13.63 5.63
CA VAL A 425 -0.38 13.05 5.98
C VAL A 425 -1.44 14.15 6.12
N ASP A 426 -1.96 14.61 4.98
CA ASP A 426 -2.88 15.77 4.87
C ASP A 426 -4.07 15.70 5.82
N ARG A 427 -4.64 14.50 6.01
CA ARG A 427 -5.78 14.30 6.90
C ARG A 427 -5.43 14.64 8.36
N LEU A 428 -4.24 14.23 8.81
CA LEU A 428 -3.77 14.51 10.17
C LEU A 428 -3.37 15.97 10.31
N GLU A 429 -2.75 16.55 9.28
CA GLU A 429 -2.39 17.98 9.24
C GLU A 429 -3.64 18.85 9.38
N GLN A 430 -4.67 18.65 8.56
CA GLN A 430 -5.93 19.38 8.65
C GLN A 430 -6.60 19.23 10.02
N TRP A 431 -6.53 18.05 10.61
CA TRP A 431 -7.07 17.80 11.95
C TRP A 431 -6.30 18.58 13.02
N CYS A 432 -4.96 18.61 12.94
CA CYS A 432 -4.13 19.39 13.84
C CYS A 432 -4.36 20.90 13.66
N SER A 433 -4.42 21.40 12.41
CA SER A 433 -4.69 22.81 12.10
C SER A 433 -6.05 23.24 12.64
N ARG A 434 -7.07 22.38 12.52
CA ARG A 434 -8.37 22.60 13.14
C ARG A 434 -8.27 22.69 14.66
N TRP A 435 -7.56 21.76 15.30
CA TRP A 435 -7.38 21.78 16.75
C TRP A 435 -6.67 23.06 17.22
N PHE A 436 -5.63 23.50 16.51
CA PHE A 436 -4.95 24.77 16.77
C PHE A 436 -5.88 25.97 16.62
N ALA A 437 -6.73 26.02 15.58
CA ALA A 437 -7.73 27.08 15.42
C ALA A 437 -8.77 27.09 16.55
N GLU A 438 -9.15 25.92 17.07
CA GLU A 438 -10.08 25.82 18.20
C GLU A 438 -9.46 26.35 19.51
N HIS A 439 -8.15 26.14 19.70
CA HIS A 439 -7.37 26.49 20.91
C HIS A 439 -6.39 27.66 20.74
N ILE A 440 -6.59 28.48 19.70
CA ILE A 440 -5.60 29.47 19.24
C ILE A 440 -5.17 30.47 20.33
N GLU A 441 -6.09 30.86 21.22
CA GLU A 441 -5.78 31.85 22.26
C GLU A 441 -4.76 31.35 23.27
N GLU A 442 -4.75 30.06 23.56
CA GLU A 442 -3.81 29.40 24.47
C GLU A 442 -2.47 29.12 23.76
N VAL A 443 -2.56 28.72 22.49
CA VAL A 443 -1.42 28.29 21.67
C VAL A 443 -0.54 29.47 21.24
N LEU A 444 -1.12 30.66 21.01
CA LEU A 444 -0.37 31.86 20.61
C LEU A 444 0.67 32.32 21.65
N GLU A 445 0.53 31.90 22.90
CA GLU A 445 1.47 32.21 23.98
C GLU A 445 2.49 31.08 24.23
N ASP A 446 2.33 29.92 23.57
CA ASP A 446 3.22 28.76 23.73
C ASP A 446 4.45 28.90 22.83
N GLN A 447 5.64 28.84 23.45
CA GLN A 447 6.92 28.89 22.74
C GLN A 447 7.05 27.77 21.69
N ARG A 448 6.46 26.60 21.93
CA ARG A 448 6.52 25.45 21.00
C ARG A 448 5.77 25.73 19.70
N PHE A 449 4.73 26.58 19.75
CA PHE A 449 4.02 27.00 18.56
C PHE A 449 4.85 27.98 17.72
N LEU A 450 5.57 28.89 18.37
CA LEU A 450 6.48 29.81 17.69
C LEU A 450 7.61 29.04 16.98
N GLU A 451 8.17 28.03 17.64
CA GLU A 451 9.18 27.13 17.05
C GLU A 451 8.62 26.39 15.82
N LEU A 452 7.39 25.88 15.91
CA LEU A 452 6.73 25.19 14.79
C LEU A 452 6.52 26.12 13.57
N ILE A 453 6.10 27.36 13.79
CA ILE A 453 5.95 28.37 12.72
C ILE A 453 7.31 28.65 12.07
N GLN A 454 8.36 28.85 12.88
CA GLN A 454 9.71 29.08 12.37
C GLN A 454 10.23 27.89 11.57
N GLU A 455 10.03 26.66 12.03
CA GLU A 455 10.39 25.42 11.32
C GLU A 455 9.70 25.36 9.94
N SER A 456 8.40 25.64 9.90
CA SER A 456 7.62 25.70 8.66
C SER A 456 8.15 26.77 7.70
N ALA A 457 8.44 27.98 8.18
CA ALA A 457 8.98 29.06 7.36
C ALA A 457 10.37 28.73 6.77
N HIS A 458 11.25 28.11 7.55
CA HIS A 458 12.57 27.70 7.07
C HIS A 458 12.50 26.58 6.01
N SER A 459 11.49 25.70 6.09
CA SER A 459 11.26 24.67 5.07
C SER A 459 10.87 25.27 3.71
N ILE A 460 10.09 26.35 3.74
CA ILE A 460 9.61 27.08 2.55
C ILE A 460 10.72 27.93 1.93
N TYR A 461 11.59 28.57 2.71
CA TYR A 461 12.70 29.36 2.14
C TYR A 461 13.65 28.55 1.23
N LYS A 462 13.68 27.22 1.39
CA LYS A 462 14.43 26.31 0.49
C LYS A 462 13.73 26.06 -0.86
N ARG A 463 12.44 26.39 -0.97
CA ARG A 463 11.56 26.22 -2.13
C ARG A 463 11.26 27.64 -2.64
N GLU A 464 11.93 28.08 -3.70
CA GLU A 464 11.97 29.49 -4.14
C GLU A 464 10.63 30.14 -4.57
N GLU A 465 9.46 29.85 -3.99
CA GLU A 465 8.16 30.42 -4.41
C GLU A 465 7.03 30.08 -3.42
N THR A 466 6.73 30.93 -2.43
CA THR A 466 5.38 31.17 -1.85
C THR A 466 5.44 32.33 -0.84
N ASP A 467 4.58 33.34 -0.99
CA ASP A 467 4.43 34.49 -0.06
C ASP A 467 3.63 34.13 1.20
N SER A 468 3.20 32.87 1.38
CA SER A 468 2.32 32.46 2.49
C SER A 468 2.83 31.22 3.23
N LEU A 469 2.54 31.15 4.54
CA LEU A 469 2.91 30.04 5.42
C LEU A 469 1.75 29.03 5.49
N PRO A 470 1.86 27.82 4.91
CA PRO A 470 0.74 26.87 4.80
C PRO A 470 0.06 26.55 6.14
N ILE A 471 0.84 26.37 7.20
CA ILE A 471 0.30 26.10 8.54
C ILE A 471 -0.57 27.26 9.05
N ILE A 472 -0.20 28.50 8.77
CA ILE A 472 -0.95 29.69 9.18
C ILE A 472 -2.21 29.83 8.32
N ASP A 473 -2.08 29.61 7.01
CA ASP A 473 -3.23 29.68 6.09
C ASP A 473 -4.29 28.64 6.45
N ASP A 474 -3.88 27.42 6.80
CA ASP A 474 -4.79 26.39 7.29
C ASP A 474 -5.47 26.78 8.60
N ILE A 475 -4.73 27.35 9.56
CA ILE A 475 -5.31 27.84 10.82
C ILE A 475 -6.31 28.98 10.55
N ARG A 476 -5.95 29.95 9.69
CA ARG A 476 -6.84 31.04 9.25
C ARG A 476 -8.12 30.49 8.60
N PHE A 477 -7.99 29.47 7.73
CA PHE A 477 -9.13 28.78 7.12
C PHE A 477 -10.04 28.14 8.17
N TRP A 478 -9.50 27.37 9.12
CA TRP A 478 -10.32 26.72 10.15
C TRP A 478 -10.95 27.71 11.13
N LEU A 479 -10.26 28.82 11.44
CA LEU A 479 -10.84 29.94 12.18
C LEU A 479 -12.04 30.54 11.43
N SER A 480 -11.88 30.82 10.13
CA SER A 480 -12.97 31.38 9.32
C SER A 480 -14.20 30.46 9.30
N LYS A 481 -13.99 29.14 9.33
CA LYS A 481 -15.04 28.13 9.43
C LYS A 481 -15.68 28.04 10.81
N LYS A 482 -14.89 28.18 11.88
CA LYS A 482 -15.37 28.24 13.29
C LYS A 482 -16.34 29.40 13.50
N TYR A 483 -16.03 30.57 12.96
CA TYR A 483 -16.87 31.77 13.07
C TYR A 483 -17.92 31.89 11.94
N GLY A 484 -17.88 31.04 10.91
CA GLY A 484 -18.87 31.02 9.83
C GLY A 484 -18.76 32.20 8.86
N VAL A 485 -17.55 32.73 8.65
CA VAL A 485 -17.29 33.99 7.92
C VAL A 485 -16.76 33.81 6.51
N LEU A 486 -16.54 32.57 6.06
CA LEU A 486 -15.91 32.24 4.77
C LEU A 486 -16.41 33.07 3.58
N ASP A 487 -17.71 33.38 3.53
CA ASP A 487 -18.33 34.11 2.42
C ASP A 487 -18.28 35.65 2.55
N ASN A 488 -17.85 36.17 3.70
CA ASN A 488 -17.90 37.58 4.10
C ASN A 488 -16.51 38.16 4.45
N LEU A 489 -15.44 37.61 3.88
CA LEU A 489 -14.07 38.09 4.10
C LEU A 489 -13.64 39.12 3.04
N ASP A 490 -12.86 40.12 3.47
CA ASP A 490 -12.15 41.03 2.59
C ASP A 490 -10.91 40.38 1.95
N LYS A 491 -10.16 41.14 1.16
CA LYS A 491 -8.94 40.66 0.49
C LYS A 491 -7.82 40.25 1.46
N ASN A 492 -7.91 40.67 2.72
CA ASN A 492 -6.94 40.39 3.76
C ASN A 492 -7.47 39.30 4.73
N GLY A 493 -8.58 38.64 4.40
CA GLY A 493 -9.16 37.57 5.22
C GLY A 493 -9.92 38.06 6.47
N ARG A 494 -10.24 39.36 6.56
CA ARG A 494 -10.92 39.99 7.71
C ARG A 494 -12.40 40.23 7.45
N VAL A 495 -13.20 40.28 8.51
CA VAL A 495 -14.61 40.70 8.43
C VAL A 495 -14.68 42.23 8.48
N ASN A 496 -15.51 42.86 7.65
CA ASN A 496 -15.71 44.30 7.71
C ASN A 496 -16.43 44.69 9.01
N GLU A 497 -15.80 45.53 9.82
CA GLU A 497 -16.39 46.04 11.06
C GLU A 497 -17.25 47.28 10.78
N ASP A 498 -18.56 47.14 10.91
CA ASP A 498 -19.53 48.24 10.90
C ASP A 498 -20.03 48.56 12.33
N GLU A 499 -20.75 49.68 12.53
CA GLU A 499 -21.29 50.10 13.83
C GLU A 499 -22.22 49.05 14.51
N GLU A 500 -22.71 48.07 13.75
CA GLU A 500 -23.56 46.95 14.22
C GLU A 500 -22.83 45.59 14.25
N SER A 501 -21.49 45.57 14.22
CA SER A 501 -20.71 44.32 14.22
C SER A 501 -21.05 43.43 15.40
N PHE A 502 -21.25 42.14 15.14
CA PHE A 502 -21.50 41.17 16.18
C PHE A 502 -20.23 40.92 17.01
N THR A 503 -20.41 40.56 18.27
CA THR A 503 -19.30 40.30 19.20
C THR A 503 -18.29 39.27 18.68
N TRP A 504 -18.76 38.30 17.88
CA TRP A 504 -17.93 37.24 17.32
C TRP A 504 -17.11 37.71 16.10
N GLU A 505 -17.56 38.73 15.35
CA GLU A 505 -16.81 39.33 14.23
C GLU A 505 -15.59 40.08 14.74
N ILE A 506 -15.80 40.86 15.81
CA ILE A 506 -14.73 41.58 16.52
C ILE A 506 -13.73 40.58 17.12
N GLU A 507 -14.21 39.47 17.69
CA GLU A 507 -13.35 38.43 18.25
C GLU A 507 -12.49 37.74 17.19
N TYR A 508 -13.07 37.41 16.04
CA TYR A 508 -12.35 36.84 14.89
C TYR A 508 -11.23 37.76 14.41
N ASN A 509 -11.54 39.03 14.12
CA ASN A 509 -10.52 40.00 13.68
C ASN A 509 -9.44 40.22 14.73
N ARG A 510 -9.81 40.27 16.03
CA ARG A 510 -8.86 40.37 17.13
C ARG A 510 -7.89 39.18 17.17
N ILE A 511 -8.37 37.97 16.92
CA ILE A 511 -7.52 36.76 16.88
C ILE A 511 -6.55 36.86 15.69
N LEU A 512 -7.02 37.25 14.51
CA LEU A 512 -6.15 37.45 13.34
C LEU A 512 -5.07 38.49 13.61
N GLU A 513 -5.40 39.61 14.24
CA GLU A 513 -4.41 40.62 14.63
C GLU A 513 -3.34 40.09 15.59
N ARG A 514 -3.69 39.15 16.47
CA ARG A 514 -2.71 38.51 17.34
C ARG A 514 -1.79 37.58 16.55
N ILE A 515 -2.33 36.82 15.58
CA ILE A 515 -1.54 35.99 14.68
C ILE A 515 -0.56 36.85 13.90
N ASP A 516 -1.04 37.94 13.27
CA ASP A 516 -0.20 38.86 12.49
C ASP A 516 0.93 39.45 13.35
N LYS A 517 0.64 39.86 14.59
CA LYS A 517 1.66 40.34 15.55
C LYS A 517 2.71 39.27 15.89
N VAL A 518 2.31 38.00 15.99
CA VAL A 518 3.26 36.91 16.22
C VAL A 518 4.17 36.72 15.00
N LEU A 519 3.61 36.77 13.79
CA LEU A 519 4.41 36.67 12.56
C LEU A 519 5.39 37.84 12.41
N GLU A 520 4.95 39.06 12.70
CA GLU A 520 5.81 40.25 12.74
C GLU A 520 6.97 40.10 13.74
N GLN A 521 6.71 39.53 14.93
CA GLN A 521 7.75 39.26 15.94
C GLN A 521 8.78 38.23 15.49
N LEU A 522 8.37 37.29 14.63
CA LEU A 522 9.24 36.25 14.09
C LEU A 522 9.97 36.69 12.80
N GLU A 523 9.81 37.96 12.37
CA GLU A 523 10.35 38.50 11.12
C GLU A 523 9.87 37.73 9.87
N LEU A 524 8.63 37.23 9.91
CA LEU A 524 7.97 36.53 8.81
C LEU A 524 6.93 37.45 8.15
N ASP A 525 6.93 37.54 6.82
CA ASP A 525 5.91 38.26 6.08
C ASP A 525 4.56 37.52 6.21
N ALA A 526 3.49 38.27 6.50
CA ALA A 526 2.18 37.78 6.96
C ALA A 526 1.11 37.63 5.87
#